data_AF-A0A345YMG6-F1
#
_entry.id   AF-A0A345YMG6-F1
#
_cell.length_a   1.000
_cell.length_b   1.000
_cell.length_c   1.000
_cell.angle_alpha   90.00
_cell.angle_beta   90.00
_cell.angle_gamma   90.00
#
_symmetry.space_group_name_H-M   'P 1'
#
loop_
_entity.id
_entity.type
_entity.pdbx_description
1 polymer ?
#
loop_
_entity_poly.entity_id
_entity_poly.type
_entity_poly.pdbx_seq_one_letter_code
_entity_poly.pdbx_strand_id
1 'polypeptide(L)'
;MTTVQRFNPPPNWPEPPHDGWLPPADFRPPPAWGPVPAGWRLWTAPAQDAGQGAPLQDSEDVPASGARPRPRVESYPVAVLHPGMWAENHLEEEDYGFPPAVPRRERPRLRLGVTIAVTALGVLLSAATAVGFVLLVDAAVEDLPGLLGASSAHLPGPITSWVGATAPVHG
;
A
#
# COMPACT_ATOMS: atom_id res chain seq x y z
N MET A 1 58.25 1.56 25.06
CA MET A 1 57.50 2.31 24.04
C MET A 1 56.37 3.03 24.75
N THR A 2 56.50 4.34 25.02
CA THR A 2 55.45 5.12 25.68
C THR A 2 54.48 5.64 24.62
N THR A 3 53.28 5.07 24.57
CA THR A 3 52.19 5.50 23.70
C THR A 3 51.78 6.93 24.07
N VAL A 4 51.83 7.85 23.10
CA VAL A 4 51.46 9.27 23.28
C VAL A 4 49.95 9.37 23.39
N GLN A 5 49.39 9.45 24.60
CA GLN A 5 47.94 9.61 24.80
C GLN A 5 47.52 11.08 24.65
N ARG A 6 46.40 11.34 23.96
CA ARG A 6 45.78 12.66 23.80
C ARG A 6 44.76 12.91 24.91
N PHE A 7 44.76 14.13 25.46
CA PHE A 7 43.77 14.56 26.44
C PHE A 7 42.44 14.91 25.77
N ASN A 8 41.34 14.32 26.25
CA ASN A 8 39.98 14.47 25.72
C ASN A 8 39.03 15.02 26.80
N PRO A 9 38.92 16.36 26.95
CA PRO A 9 38.05 16.98 27.96
C PRO A 9 36.56 16.73 27.66
N PRO A 10 35.72 16.48 28.69
CA PRO A 10 34.27 16.51 28.57
C PRO A 10 33.73 17.83 28.01
N PRO A 11 32.53 17.86 27.40
CA PRO A 11 31.95 19.08 26.82
C PRO A 11 31.75 20.23 27.82
N ASN A 12 31.61 19.93 29.11
CA ASN A 12 31.43 20.89 30.19
C ASN A 12 32.75 21.41 30.78
N TRP A 13 33.90 20.95 30.29
CA TRP A 13 35.23 21.37 30.75
C TRP A 13 35.81 22.42 29.81
N PRO A 14 36.72 23.29 30.30
CA PRO A 14 37.44 24.21 29.43
C PRO A 14 38.34 23.46 28.44
N GLU A 15 38.53 24.06 27.28
CA GLU A 15 39.43 23.55 26.24
C GLU A 15 40.89 23.62 26.73
N PRO A 16 41.73 22.60 26.42
CA PRO A 16 43.15 22.62 26.77
C PRO A 16 43.88 23.80 26.09
N PRO A 17 44.98 24.31 26.70
CA PRO A 17 45.70 25.47 26.16
C PRO A 17 46.24 25.30 24.74
N HIS A 18 46.56 24.07 24.34
CA HIS A 18 47.01 23.72 22.99
C HIS A 18 46.73 22.24 22.71
N ASP A 19 46.74 21.87 21.43
CA ASP A 19 46.61 20.47 21.04
C ASP A 19 47.80 19.64 21.56
N GLY A 20 47.53 18.41 22.01
CA GLY A 20 48.54 17.56 22.63
C GLY A 20 48.99 18.01 24.03
N TRP A 21 48.26 18.89 24.71
CA TRP A 21 48.54 19.25 26.10
C TRP A 21 48.53 18.02 27.01
N LEU A 22 49.59 17.89 27.80
CA LEU A 22 49.76 16.85 28.81
C LEU A 22 49.65 17.51 30.19
N PRO A 23 48.65 17.18 31.01
CA PRO A 23 48.60 17.65 32.38
C PRO A 23 49.83 17.20 33.19
N PRO A 24 50.20 17.95 34.23
CA PRO A 24 51.15 17.49 35.25
C PRO A 24 50.73 16.14 35.85
N ALA A 25 51.69 15.35 36.33
CA ALA A 25 51.42 14.01 36.90
C ALA A 25 50.39 14.01 38.04
N ASP A 26 50.32 15.10 38.81
CA ASP A 26 49.39 15.27 39.94
C ASP A 26 48.11 16.04 39.56
N PHE A 27 47.79 16.15 38.27
CA PHE A 27 46.63 16.89 37.82
C PHE A 27 45.32 16.32 38.37
N ARG A 28 44.54 17.22 38.98
CA ARG A 28 43.16 16.96 39.38
C ARG A 28 42.27 18.06 38.80
N PRO A 29 41.13 17.71 38.18
CA PRO A 29 40.21 18.72 37.70
C PRO A 29 39.69 19.56 38.88
N PRO A 30 39.70 20.90 38.77
CA PRO A 30 39.07 21.76 39.75
C PRO A 30 37.59 21.39 39.97
N PRO A 31 37.05 21.50 41.20
CA PRO A 31 35.65 21.19 41.48
C PRO A 31 34.64 21.95 40.61
N ALA A 32 35.03 23.15 40.12
CA ALA A 32 34.19 24.00 39.27
C ALA A 32 33.95 23.44 37.86
N TRP A 33 34.77 22.51 37.36
CA TRP A 33 34.62 21.97 36.00
C TRP A 33 33.51 20.90 35.92
N GLY A 34 32.99 20.46 37.07
CA GLY A 34 31.97 19.43 37.14
C GLY A 34 32.55 18.02 36.98
N PRO A 35 31.76 17.00 37.35
CA PRO A 35 32.22 15.62 37.34
C PRO A 35 32.46 15.11 35.91
N VAL A 36 33.35 14.11 35.80
CA VAL A 36 33.54 13.35 34.56
C VAL A 36 32.31 12.47 34.34
N PRO A 37 31.63 12.52 33.17
CA PRO A 37 30.51 11.65 32.86
C PRO A 37 30.87 10.15 32.94
N ALA A 38 29.90 9.32 33.31
CA ALA A 38 30.11 7.88 33.37
C ALA A 38 30.55 7.33 32.00
N GLY A 39 31.62 6.54 31.99
CA GLY A 39 32.17 5.93 30.76
C GLY A 39 33.08 6.86 29.93
N TRP A 40 33.28 8.11 30.34
CA TRP A 40 34.15 9.04 29.61
C TRP A 40 35.63 8.67 29.76
N ARG A 41 36.36 8.67 28.65
CA ARG A 41 37.80 8.41 28.61
C ARG A 41 38.54 9.72 28.38
N LEU A 42 39.18 10.24 29.43
CA LEU A 42 40.01 11.45 29.37
C LEU A 42 41.28 11.27 28.54
N TRP A 43 41.70 10.03 28.35
CA TRP A 43 42.91 9.67 27.62
C TRP A 43 42.53 8.79 26.46
N THR A 44 42.75 9.29 25.25
CA THR A 44 42.54 8.54 24.02
C THR A 44 43.89 8.24 23.40
N ALA A 45 44.03 7.08 22.77
CA ALA A 45 45.12 6.87 21.83
C ALA A 45 45.11 8.01 20.80
N PRO A 46 46.28 8.46 20.30
CA PRO A 46 46.27 9.39 19.18
C PRO A 46 45.49 8.69 18.08
N ALA A 47 44.59 9.43 17.41
CA ALA A 47 43.84 8.87 16.30
C ALA A 47 44.87 8.29 15.34
N GLN A 48 44.98 6.95 15.29
CA GLN A 48 45.54 6.31 14.12
C GLN A 48 44.66 6.83 13.00
N ASP A 49 45.30 7.50 12.03
CA ASP A 49 44.65 8.29 10.99
C ASP A 49 43.22 7.81 10.72
N ALA A 50 42.26 8.71 10.85
CA ALA A 50 40.90 8.54 10.34
C ALA A 50 40.87 8.35 8.79
N GLY A 51 41.99 7.96 8.18
CA GLY A 51 42.15 7.45 6.82
C GLY A 51 42.22 5.92 6.74
N GLN A 52 42.22 5.19 7.87
CA GLN A 52 41.75 3.80 7.85
C GLN A 52 40.25 3.84 8.10
N GLY A 53 39.49 3.68 7.01
CA GLY A 53 38.02 3.62 7.06
C GLY A 53 37.58 2.73 8.21
N ALA A 54 36.51 3.13 8.91
CA ALA A 54 35.93 2.31 9.96
C ALA A 54 35.80 0.86 9.45
N PRO A 55 36.05 -0.19 10.24
CA PRO A 55 35.92 -1.59 9.77
C PRO A 55 34.50 -1.96 9.29
N LEU A 56 33.55 -1.04 9.40
CA LEU A 56 32.23 -1.09 8.79
C LEU A 56 32.25 -0.77 7.28
N GLN A 57 33.27 -0.09 6.76
CA GLN A 57 33.43 0.19 5.32
C GLN A 57 33.90 -1.05 4.54
N ASP A 58 34.70 -1.92 5.16
CA ASP A 58 35.06 -3.22 4.55
C ASP A 58 33.85 -4.19 4.46
N SER A 59 32.71 -3.84 5.07
CA SER A 59 31.44 -4.59 4.97
C SER A 59 30.44 -3.98 3.98
N GLU A 60 30.82 -2.93 3.23
CA GLU A 60 29.93 -2.29 2.24
C GLU A 60 29.56 -3.19 1.04
N ASP A 61 30.24 -4.32 0.88
CA ASP A 61 29.94 -5.30 -0.18
C ASP A 61 28.81 -6.29 0.18
N VAL A 62 28.24 -6.22 1.38
CA VAL A 62 27.10 -7.08 1.78
C VAL A 62 25.93 -6.22 2.25
N PRO A 63 24.98 -5.90 1.34
CA PRO A 63 23.82 -5.12 1.72
C PRO A 63 22.87 -5.97 2.56
N ALA A 64 22.67 -5.60 3.83
CA ALA A 64 21.66 -6.20 4.72
C ALA A 64 20.23 -6.13 4.15
N SER A 65 20.00 -5.30 3.13
CA SER A 65 18.70 -5.07 2.49
C SER A 65 18.70 -5.33 0.98
N GLY A 66 19.76 -5.93 0.41
CA GLY A 66 19.88 -6.19 -1.04
C GLY A 66 20.04 -4.95 -1.93
N ALA A 67 19.92 -3.73 -1.39
CA ALA A 67 20.14 -2.48 -2.11
C ALA A 67 21.63 -2.16 -2.18
N ARG A 68 22.18 -1.98 -3.39
CA ARG A 68 23.59 -1.62 -3.59
C ARG A 68 23.83 -0.19 -3.10
N PRO A 69 24.94 0.10 -2.38
CA PRO A 69 25.31 1.47 -2.05
C PRO A 69 25.46 2.29 -3.34
N ARG A 70 24.70 3.39 -3.47
CA ARG A 70 24.79 4.24 -4.66
C ARG A 70 26.01 5.17 -4.59
N PRO A 71 26.69 5.43 -5.72
CA PRO A 71 27.64 6.52 -5.81
C PRO A 71 26.92 7.85 -5.53
N ARG A 72 27.60 8.74 -4.78
CA ARG A 72 27.08 10.08 -4.48
C ARG A 72 26.85 10.83 -5.79
N VAL A 73 25.60 11.20 -6.05
CA VAL A 73 25.23 12.04 -7.20
C VAL A 73 25.79 13.44 -6.95
N GLU A 74 26.83 13.82 -7.69
CA GLU A 74 27.46 15.16 -7.57
C GLU A 74 26.67 16.26 -8.30
N SER A 75 25.82 15.89 -9.26
CA SER A 75 24.99 16.78 -10.05
C SER A 75 23.56 16.29 -10.04
N TYR A 76 22.63 17.05 -9.46
CA TYR A 76 21.21 16.72 -9.50
C TYR A 76 20.69 16.88 -10.94
N PRO A 77 20.22 15.82 -11.61
CA PRO A 77 19.79 15.89 -13.01
C PRO A 77 18.38 16.49 -13.17
N VAL A 78 17.81 17.08 -12.12
CA VAL A 78 16.46 17.65 -12.18
C VAL A 78 16.55 19.07 -12.74
N ALA A 79 16.34 19.19 -14.04
CA ALA A 79 16.10 20.49 -14.66
C ALA A 79 14.68 20.98 -14.27
N VAL A 80 14.59 22.14 -13.61
CA VAL A 80 13.31 22.78 -13.33
C VAL A 80 12.87 23.54 -14.57
N LEU A 81 11.84 23.06 -15.26
CA LEU A 81 11.28 23.72 -16.44
C LEU A 81 10.45 24.94 -16.03
N HIS A 82 9.61 24.80 -14.99
CA HIS A 82 8.82 25.89 -14.39
C HIS A 82 8.64 25.67 -12.88
N PRO A 83 8.26 26.69 -12.09
CA PRO A 83 7.84 26.49 -10.71
C PRO A 83 6.71 25.44 -10.63
N GLY A 84 7.00 24.28 -10.02
CA GLY A 84 6.07 23.15 -9.94
C GLY A 84 6.12 22.15 -11.11
N MET A 85 6.93 22.40 -12.15
CA MET A 85 7.20 21.46 -13.24
C MET A 85 8.68 21.10 -13.30
N TRP A 86 8.95 19.86 -12.91
CA TRP A 86 10.27 19.24 -12.98
C TRP A 86 10.36 18.47 -14.31
N ALA A 87 11.47 18.59 -15.05
CA ALA A 87 11.78 17.65 -16.12
C ALA A 87 11.96 16.24 -15.53
N GLU A 88 11.84 15.20 -16.36
CA GLU A 88 11.86 13.80 -15.93
C GLU A 88 12.93 13.53 -14.86
N ASN A 89 12.51 13.00 -13.71
CA ASN A 89 13.41 12.64 -12.63
C ASN A 89 14.05 11.29 -12.93
N HIS A 90 15.20 11.29 -13.59
CA HIS A 90 15.92 10.05 -13.88
C HIS A 90 16.34 9.29 -12.60
N LEU A 91 16.28 9.92 -11.41
CA LEU A 91 16.49 9.23 -10.13
C LEU A 91 15.35 8.24 -9.78
N GLU A 92 14.17 8.35 -10.41
CA GLU A 92 13.07 7.38 -10.22
C GLU A 92 13.31 6.07 -10.97
N GLU A 93 13.99 6.11 -12.12
CA GLU A 93 14.31 4.91 -12.90
C GLU A 93 15.51 4.16 -12.36
N GLU A 94 16.43 4.88 -11.71
CA GLU A 94 17.59 4.26 -11.11
C GLU A 94 17.26 3.81 -9.69
N ASP A 95 17.18 2.48 -9.54
CA ASP A 95 17.80 1.77 -8.42
C ASP A 95 17.03 1.76 -7.07
N TYR A 96 15.70 1.62 -7.12
CA TYR A 96 14.90 1.29 -5.92
C TYR A 96 14.76 -0.23 -5.67
N GLY A 97 15.46 -1.09 -6.42
CA GLY A 97 15.33 -2.54 -6.30
C GLY A 97 13.96 -3.09 -6.77
N PHE A 98 13.07 -2.23 -7.24
CA PHE A 98 11.82 -2.62 -7.88
C PHE A 98 12.01 -2.65 -9.40
N PRO A 99 11.46 -3.67 -10.09
CA PRO A 99 11.47 -3.69 -11.54
C PRO A 99 10.80 -2.40 -12.07
N PRO A 100 11.28 -1.86 -13.21
CA PRO A 100 10.70 -0.66 -13.78
C PRO A 100 9.20 -0.83 -13.96
N ALA A 101 8.43 0.23 -13.70
CA ALA A 101 7.00 0.19 -13.87
C ALA A 101 6.68 -0.26 -15.30
N VAL A 102 5.89 -1.34 -15.44
CA VAL A 102 5.50 -1.86 -16.75
C VAL A 102 4.83 -0.73 -17.53
N PRO A 103 5.31 -0.38 -18.74
CA PRO A 103 4.79 0.74 -19.49
C PRO A 103 3.30 0.53 -19.76
N ARG A 104 2.45 1.41 -19.22
CA ARG A 104 1.01 1.37 -19.43
C ARG A 104 0.72 1.80 -20.86
N ARG A 105 0.36 0.86 -21.72
CA ARG A 105 -0.16 1.17 -23.07
C ARG A 105 -1.56 1.78 -22.95
N GLU A 106 -1.65 3.08 -23.07
CA GLU A 106 -2.93 3.75 -23.21
C GLU A 106 -3.53 3.43 -24.59
N ARG A 107 -4.67 2.74 -24.60
CA ARG A 107 -5.45 2.44 -25.81
C ARG A 107 -6.75 3.24 -25.80
N PRO A 108 -6.71 4.56 -26.06
CA PRO A 108 -7.87 5.45 -25.89
C PRO A 108 -9.06 5.01 -26.75
N ARG A 109 -8.81 4.54 -27.98
CA ARG A 109 -9.85 4.03 -28.89
C ARG A 109 -10.54 2.77 -28.36
N LEU A 110 -9.79 1.87 -27.72
CA LEU A 110 -10.34 0.63 -27.16
C LEU A 110 -11.22 0.94 -25.95
N ARG A 111 -10.79 1.86 -25.08
CA ARG A 111 -11.61 2.32 -23.93
C ARG A 111 -12.92 2.94 -24.41
N LEU A 112 -12.87 3.84 -25.39
CA LEU A 112 -14.06 4.45 -25.97
C LEU A 112 -15.02 3.41 -26.56
N GLY A 113 -14.48 2.45 -27.33
CA GLY A 113 -15.28 1.35 -27.90
C GLY A 113 -15.96 0.50 -26.83
N VAL A 114 -15.25 0.17 -25.74
CA VAL A 114 -15.82 -0.58 -24.60
C VAL A 114 -16.92 0.23 -23.92
N THR A 115 -16.72 1.52 -23.67
CA THR A 115 -17.75 2.38 -23.06
C THR A 115 -19.01 2.42 -23.91
N ILE A 116 -18.87 2.65 -25.22
CA ILE A 116 -20.02 2.67 -26.15
C ILE A 116 -20.75 1.33 -26.14
N ALA A 117 -20.02 0.21 -26.19
CA ALA A 117 -20.61 -1.13 -26.18
C ALA A 117 -21.39 -1.41 -24.89
N VAL A 118 -20.84 -1.05 -23.72
CA VAL A 118 -21.50 -1.21 -22.42
C VAL A 118 -22.76 -0.36 -22.33
N THR A 119 -22.71 0.90 -22.80
CA THR A 119 -23.87 1.78 -22.82
C THR A 119 -24.97 1.25 -23.74
N ALA A 120 -24.62 0.81 -24.95
CA ALA A 120 -25.58 0.23 -25.90
C ALA A 120 -26.23 -1.05 -25.34
N LEU A 121 -25.44 -1.92 -24.71
CA LEU A 121 -25.96 -3.13 -24.06
C LEU A 121 -26.95 -2.79 -22.94
N GLY A 122 -26.65 -1.80 -22.11
CA GLY A 122 -27.55 -1.34 -21.05
C GLY A 122 -28.89 -0.82 -21.60
N VAL A 123 -28.85 -0.03 -22.67
CA VAL A 123 -30.06 0.47 -23.35
C VAL A 123 -30.89 -0.69 -23.91
N LEU A 124 -30.26 -1.66 -24.57
CA LEU A 124 -30.95 -2.82 -25.12
C LEU A 124 -31.60 -3.68 -24.04
N LEU A 125 -30.90 -3.93 -22.93
CA LEU A 125 -31.46 -4.67 -21.79
C LEU A 125 -32.63 -3.93 -21.17
N SER A 126 -32.53 -2.61 -21.00
CA SER A 126 -33.64 -1.79 -20.49
C SER A 126 -34.86 -1.85 -21.42
N ALA A 127 -34.66 -1.73 -22.74
CA ALA A 127 -35.74 -1.82 -23.73
C ALA A 127 -36.38 -3.21 -23.74
N ALA A 128 -35.57 -4.27 -23.73
CA ALA A 128 -36.05 -5.64 -23.66
C ALA A 128 -36.87 -5.90 -22.39
N THR A 129 -36.45 -5.34 -21.25
CA THR A 129 -37.18 -5.44 -19.99
C THR A 129 -38.54 -4.75 -20.08
N ALA A 130 -38.59 -3.54 -20.66
CA ALA A 130 -39.84 -2.81 -20.84
C ALA A 130 -40.81 -3.56 -21.79
N VAL A 131 -40.31 -4.06 -22.92
CA VAL A 131 -41.11 -4.86 -23.86
C VAL A 131 -41.60 -6.14 -23.20
N GLY A 132 -40.72 -6.86 -22.49
CA GLY A 132 -41.08 -8.08 -21.76
C GLY A 132 -42.17 -7.84 -20.73
N PHE A 133 -42.13 -6.71 -20.00
CA PHE A 133 -43.17 -6.34 -19.06
C PHE A 133 -44.52 -6.08 -19.75
N VAL A 134 -44.53 -5.34 -20.86
CA VAL A 134 -45.76 -5.09 -21.63
C VAL A 134 -46.37 -6.39 -22.13
N LEU A 135 -45.54 -7.28 -22.71
CA LEU A 135 -46.00 -8.59 -23.19
C LEU A 135 -46.55 -9.46 -22.04
N LEU A 136 -45.94 -9.39 -20.86
CA LEU A 136 -46.39 -10.13 -19.69
C LEU A 136 -47.74 -9.59 -19.18
N VAL A 137 -47.92 -8.27 -19.13
CA VAL A 137 -49.18 -7.64 -18.72
C VAL A 137 -50.30 -7.95 -19.71
N ASP A 138 -50.03 -7.85 -21.01
CA ASP A 138 -50.97 -8.18 -22.08
C ASP A 138 -51.45 -9.64 -21.95
N ALA A 139 -50.51 -10.59 -21.83
CA ALA A 139 -50.82 -12.00 -21.61
C ALA A 139 -51.59 -12.24 -20.28
N ALA A 140 -51.28 -11.49 -19.23
CA ALA A 140 -51.98 -11.62 -17.94
C ALA A 140 -53.42 -11.10 -18.00
N VAL A 141 -53.70 -10.10 -18.84
CA VAL A 141 -55.03 -9.50 -18.97
C VAL A 141 -55.90 -10.28 -19.95
N GLU A 142 -55.35 -10.63 -21.12
CA GLU A 142 -56.15 -11.19 -22.23
C GLU A 142 -56.17 -12.73 -22.20
N ASP A 143 -55.02 -13.38 -22.01
CA ASP A 143 -54.91 -14.84 -22.16
C ASP A 143 -55.20 -15.61 -20.86
N LEU A 144 -54.76 -15.05 -19.73
CA LEU A 144 -54.81 -15.72 -18.42
C LEU A 144 -56.25 -15.99 -17.92
N PRO A 145 -57.24 -15.10 -18.09
CA PRO A 145 -58.63 -15.39 -17.70
C PRO A 145 -59.23 -16.54 -18.50
N GLY A 146 -58.94 -16.64 -19.80
CA GLY A 146 -59.39 -17.75 -20.65
C GLY A 146 -58.77 -19.08 -20.24
N LEU A 147 -57.47 -19.09 -19.94
CA LEU A 147 -56.74 -20.26 -19.44
C LEU A 147 -57.25 -20.74 -18.07
N LEU A 148 -57.50 -19.82 -17.13
CA LEU A 148 -58.07 -20.15 -15.82
C LEU A 148 -59.53 -20.64 -15.94
N GLY A 149 -60.33 -20.03 -16.82
CA GLY A 149 -61.69 -20.47 -17.10
C GLY A 149 -61.76 -21.87 -17.71
N ALA A 150 -60.92 -22.16 -18.69
CA ALA A 150 -60.80 -23.49 -19.30
C ALA A 150 -60.35 -24.57 -18.30
N SER A 151 -59.43 -24.21 -17.39
CA SER A 151 -58.96 -25.09 -16.30
C SER A 151 -60.07 -25.39 -15.27
N SER A 152 -60.96 -24.43 -15.05
CA SER A 152 -62.12 -24.55 -14.14
C SER A 152 -63.21 -25.47 -14.71
N ALA A 153 -63.38 -25.47 -16.04
CA ALA A 153 -64.36 -26.30 -16.74
C ALA A 153 -64.03 -27.81 -16.76
N HIS A 154 -62.83 -28.20 -16.30
CA HIS A 154 -62.39 -29.60 -16.21
C HIS A 154 -62.51 -30.24 -14.82
N LEU A 155 -63.13 -29.55 -13.84
CA LEU A 155 -63.50 -30.18 -12.58
C LEU A 155 -64.78 -31.01 -12.77
N PRO A 156 -64.77 -32.34 -12.55
CA PRO A 156 -66.00 -33.12 -12.55
C PRO A 156 -66.91 -32.60 -11.43
N GLY A 157 -68.13 -32.21 -11.77
CA GLY A 157 -69.09 -31.63 -10.83
C GLY A 157 -69.38 -32.53 -9.63
N PRO A 158 -69.82 -31.97 -8.49
CA PRO A 158 -70.04 -32.75 -7.27
C PRO A 158 -71.12 -33.81 -7.49
N ILE A 159 -70.74 -35.07 -7.26
CA ILE A 159 -71.62 -36.24 -7.28
C ILE A 159 -72.64 -36.06 -6.14
N THR A 160 -73.82 -35.52 -6.46
CA THR A 160 -74.94 -35.47 -5.52
C THR A 160 -75.75 -36.75 -5.70
N SER A 161 -75.41 -37.79 -4.93
CA SER A 161 -76.29 -38.95 -4.70
C SER A 161 -76.42 -39.19 -3.20
N TRP A 162 -77.27 -38.37 -2.56
CA TRP A 162 -77.80 -38.67 -1.24
C TRP A 162 -78.91 -39.72 -1.40
N VAL A 163 -78.56 -40.99 -1.28
CA VAL A 163 -79.52 -42.09 -1.16
C VAL A 163 -79.73 -42.33 0.33
N GLY A 164 -80.94 -42.02 0.80
CA GLY A 164 -81.37 -42.22 2.18
C GLY A 164 -81.34 -43.70 2.57
N ALA A 165 -80.68 -43.99 3.69
CA ALA A 165 -80.74 -45.28 4.34
C ALA A 165 -82.00 -45.39 5.20
N THR A 166 -83.00 -46.13 4.74
CA THR A 166 -84.09 -46.63 5.58
C THR A 166 -83.79 -48.08 5.97
N ALA A 167 -83.52 -48.30 7.26
CA ALA A 167 -83.41 -49.63 7.87
C ALA A 167 -84.82 -50.23 8.14
N PRO A 168 -85.03 -51.55 7.99
CA PRO A 168 -86.31 -52.16 8.33
C PRO A 168 -86.40 -52.45 9.84
N VAL A 169 -87.52 -52.06 10.43
CA VAL A 169 -87.96 -52.44 11.79
C VAL A 169 -88.68 -53.79 11.70
N HIS A 170 -88.29 -54.72 12.59
CA HIS A 170 -88.94 -56.00 12.81
C HIS A 170 -90.34 -55.83 13.43
N GLY A 171 -91.28 -56.62 12.92
CA GLY A 171 -92.57 -56.94 13.53
C GLY A 171 -92.94 -58.37 13.15
#